data_AF-A0A7S3YWF1-F1
#
_entry.id   AF-A0A7S3YWF1-F1
#
_cell.length_a   1.000
_cell.length_b   1.000
_cell.length_c   1.000
_cell.angle_alpha   90.00
_cell.angle_beta   90.00
_cell.angle_gamma   90.00
#
_symmetry.space_group_name_H-M   'P 1'
#
loop_
_entity.id
_entity.type
_entity.pdbx_description
1 polymer ?
#
loop_
_entity_poly.entity_id
_entity_poly.type
_entity_poly.pdbx_seq_one_letter_code
_entity_poly.pdbx_strand_id
1 'polypeptide(L)'
;RRLSMKALSKLRNRWERENIHHTCPLDEVLAFIRDKAQIIIHLNCPKTLKFLVKDTHYRNQFETKTSGGTLSRHQRIDWERRLFGGSYDASDDFDRVKYGVCNIVQDIEGIRCCSQYGKSYLVLKEVRLRTTFADQDTSSASSVLATCQHYAHVLSTYTTEELLAVASVASGKKKWGCPSTMIRHYKEVQIHGPIQLSRHVECLCVHPDDIRSAPGLKRLMQRFSDKHKVNVIEIEKDPSAPAHPSRGGFLFGSR
;
A
#
# COMPACT_ATOMS: atom_id res chain seq x y z
N ARG A 1 -9.92 15.89 -9.15
CA ARG A 1 -9.50 16.95 -10.10
C ARG A 1 -9.42 18.36 -9.47
N ARG A 2 -10.54 19.00 -9.08
CA ARG A 2 -10.56 20.39 -8.57
C ARG A 2 -9.57 20.66 -7.42
N LEU A 3 -9.50 19.76 -6.43
CA LEU A 3 -8.57 19.88 -5.29
C LEU A 3 -7.11 19.87 -5.76
N SER A 4 -6.73 18.89 -6.57
CA SER A 4 -5.38 18.76 -7.14
C SER A 4 -4.97 20.00 -7.94
N MET A 5 -5.85 20.55 -8.78
CA MET A 5 -5.55 21.76 -9.56
C MET A 5 -5.31 22.97 -8.65
N LYS A 6 -6.13 23.15 -7.61
CA LYS A 6 -5.96 24.24 -6.63
C LYS A 6 -4.67 24.10 -5.81
N ALA A 7 -4.23 22.89 -5.53
CA ALA A 7 -3.02 22.63 -4.75
C ALA A 7 -1.73 22.78 -5.57
N LEU A 8 -1.79 22.57 -6.90
CA LEU A 8 -0.60 22.46 -7.75
C LEU A 8 0.30 23.70 -7.71
N SER A 9 -0.26 24.91 -7.74
CA SER A 9 0.54 26.15 -7.69
C SER A 9 1.29 26.27 -6.36
N LYS A 10 0.62 26.02 -5.23
CA LYS A 10 1.24 26.03 -3.90
C LYS A 10 2.31 24.94 -3.78
N LEU A 11 2.05 23.75 -4.32
CA LEU A 11 3.00 22.65 -4.28
C LEU A 11 4.24 22.95 -5.14
N ARG A 12 4.09 23.56 -6.33
CA ARG A 12 5.22 24.01 -7.15
C ARG A 12 6.09 25.02 -6.40
N ASN A 13 5.47 26.04 -5.80
CA ASN A 13 6.22 27.03 -5.00
C ASN A 13 6.95 26.39 -3.83
N ARG A 14 6.34 25.39 -3.17
CA ARG A 14 6.99 24.61 -2.10
C ARG A 14 8.18 23.81 -2.65
N TRP A 15 8.03 23.19 -3.82
CA TRP A 15 9.06 22.38 -4.48
C TRP A 15 10.32 23.19 -4.81
N GLU A 16 10.14 24.43 -5.26
CA GLU A 16 11.22 25.38 -5.50
C GLU A 16 11.87 25.84 -4.18
N ARG A 17 11.05 26.33 -3.24
CA ARG A 17 11.52 26.86 -1.95
C ARG A 17 12.31 25.84 -1.13
N GLU A 18 11.92 24.56 -1.19
CA GLU A 18 12.56 23.47 -0.46
C GLU A 18 13.65 22.77 -1.30
N ASN A 19 14.00 23.30 -2.49
CA ASN A 19 15.04 22.80 -3.39
C ASN A 19 14.88 21.33 -3.82
N ILE A 20 13.64 20.80 -3.82
CA ILE A 20 13.37 19.39 -4.14
C ILE A 20 13.55 19.13 -5.64
N HIS A 21 13.35 20.17 -6.47
CA HIS A 21 13.52 20.11 -7.93
C HIS A 21 14.92 19.65 -8.37
N HIS A 22 15.97 19.89 -7.57
CA HIS A 22 17.32 19.36 -7.83
C HIS A 22 17.38 17.83 -7.76
N THR A 23 16.48 17.20 -7.00
CA THR A 23 16.38 15.74 -6.92
C THR A 23 15.56 15.18 -8.08
N CYS A 24 14.35 15.71 -8.26
CA CYS A 24 13.42 15.31 -9.33
C CYS A 24 12.38 16.42 -9.56
N PRO A 25 12.07 16.80 -10.81
CA PRO A 25 10.99 17.73 -11.12
C PRO A 25 9.64 17.25 -10.57
N LEU A 26 8.80 18.16 -10.08
CA LEU A 26 7.49 17.80 -9.52
C LEU A 26 6.61 17.02 -10.51
N ASP A 27 6.66 17.35 -11.80
CA ASP A 27 5.85 16.69 -12.82
C ASP A 27 6.29 15.24 -13.06
N GLU A 28 7.58 14.94 -12.93
CA GLU A 28 8.11 13.56 -12.96
C GLU A 28 7.68 12.79 -11.72
N VAL A 29 7.69 13.42 -10.54
CA VAL A 29 7.16 12.80 -9.32
C VAL A 29 5.67 12.48 -9.45
N LEU A 30 4.86 13.42 -9.94
CA LEU A 30 3.44 13.17 -10.15
C LEU A 30 3.20 12.09 -11.21
N ALA A 31 4.01 12.03 -12.27
CA ALA A 31 3.96 10.96 -13.26
C ALA A 31 4.35 9.60 -12.66
N PHE A 32 5.41 9.55 -11.84
CA PHE A 32 5.79 8.35 -11.09
C PHE A 32 4.64 7.86 -10.21
N ILE A 33 4.01 8.75 -9.44
CA ILE A 33 2.86 8.38 -8.59
C ILE A 33 1.69 7.90 -9.44
N ARG A 34 1.43 8.56 -10.58
CA ARG A 34 0.34 8.21 -11.49
C ARG A 34 0.54 6.81 -12.09
N ASP A 35 1.75 6.48 -12.52
CA ASP A 35 2.00 5.36 -13.42
C ASP A 35 2.78 4.19 -12.80
N LYS A 36 3.72 4.47 -11.89
CA LYS A 36 4.78 3.52 -11.50
C LYS A 36 4.84 3.17 -10.02
N ALA A 37 4.34 4.03 -9.13
CA ALA A 37 4.37 3.75 -7.70
C ALA A 37 3.70 2.39 -7.41
N GLN A 38 4.33 1.55 -6.59
CA GLN A 38 3.79 0.21 -6.35
C GLN A 38 2.53 0.29 -5.48
N ILE A 39 1.51 -0.49 -5.83
CA ILE A 39 0.35 -0.74 -4.97
C ILE A 39 0.54 -2.14 -4.41
N ILE A 40 0.60 -2.26 -3.09
CA ILE A 40 0.86 -3.53 -2.42
C ILE A 40 -0.24 -3.86 -1.42
N ILE A 41 -0.42 -5.15 -1.14
CA ILE A 41 -1.27 -5.65 -0.05
C ILE A 41 -0.39 -6.46 0.88
N HIS A 42 -0.24 -6.02 2.14
CA HIS A 42 0.44 -6.79 3.18
C HIS A 42 -0.38 -8.02 3.58
N LEU A 43 0.32 -9.14 3.82
CA LEU A 43 -0.28 -10.37 4.33
C LEU A 43 0.67 -11.14 5.24
N ASN A 44 0.09 -11.87 6.18
CA ASN A 44 0.79 -12.89 6.94
C ASN A 44 0.81 -14.19 6.13
N CYS A 45 1.90 -14.44 5.39
CA CYS A 45 2.02 -15.62 4.53
C CYS A 45 1.79 -16.95 5.25
N PRO A 46 2.37 -17.20 6.44
CA PRO A 46 2.13 -18.43 7.21
C PRO A 46 0.65 -18.69 7.49
N LYS A 47 -0.13 -17.65 7.78
CA LYS A 47 -1.57 -17.77 8.07
C LYS A 47 -2.43 -17.85 6.82
N THR A 48 -2.10 -17.08 5.79
CA THR A 48 -3.04 -16.75 4.70
C THR A 48 -2.78 -17.50 3.39
N LEU A 49 -1.53 -17.89 3.09
CA LEU A 49 -1.17 -18.40 1.77
C LEU A 49 -1.91 -19.71 1.42
N LYS A 50 -2.22 -20.54 2.42
CA LYS A 50 -3.03 -21.77 2.24
C LYS A 50 -4.42 -21.52 1.65
N PHE A 51 -5.00 -20.34 1.87
CA PHE A 51 -6.29 -19.95 1.31
C PHE A 51 -6.11 -19.40 -0.10
N LEU A 52 -5.09 -18.56 -0.32
CA LEU A 52 -4.80 -17.99 -1.65
C LEU A 52 -4.44 -19.05 -2.69
N VAL A 53 -3.82 -20.17 -2.27
CA VAL A 53 -3.57 -21.34 -3.14
C VAL A 53 -4.90 -22.00 -3.57
N LYS A 54 -5.96 -21.94 -2.77
CA LYS A 54 -7.26 -22.55 -3.08
C LYS A 54 -8.19 -21.58 -3.81
N ASP A 55 -8.06 -20.29 -3.56
CA ASP A 55 -8.89 -19.26 -4.19
C ASP A 55 -8.41 -18.90 -5.61
N THR A 56 -9.23 -18.16 -6.32
CA THR A 56 -8.90 -17.47 -7.58
C THR A 56 -8.82 -15.96 -7.38
N HIS A 57 -9.38 -15.44 -6.29
CA HIS A 57 -9.44 -14.02 -5.97
C HIS A 57 -8.86 -13.72 -4.58
N TYR A 58 -8.28 -12.52 -4.42
CA TYR A 58 -8.01 -11.97 -3.10
C TYR A 58 -9.32 -11.46 -2.49
N ARG A 59 -9.59 -11.90 -1.26
CA ARG A 59 -10.85 -11.69 -0.54
C ARG A 59 -10.72 -10.56 0.47
N ASN A 60 -11.75 -9.73 0.61
CA ASN A 60 -11.81 -8.70 1.65
C ASN A 60 -12.39 -9.26 2.97
N GLN A 61 -12.39 -8.45 4.02
CA GLN A 61 -12.90 -8.86 5.33
C GLN A 61 -14.40 -9.21 5.32
N PHE A 62 -15.21 -8.59 4.46
CA PHE A 62 -16.65 -8.88 4.41
C PHE A 62 -16.88 -10.35 4.02
N GLU A 63 -16.05 -10.86 3.10
CA GLU A 63 -16.07 -12.26 2.66
C GLU A 63 -15.43 -13.21 3.69
N THR A 64 -14.28 -12.84 4.27
CA THR A 64 -13.48 -13.77 5.10
C THR A 64 -13.79 -13.72 6.59
N LYS A 65 -14.40 -12.63 7.07
CA LYS A 65 -14.57 -12.30 8.50
C LYS A 65 -13.25 -12.28 9.28
N THR A 66 -12.11 -12.08 8.61
CA THR A 66 -10.79 -11.99 9.23
C THR A 66 -10.04 -10.72 8.79
N SER A 67 -9.19 -10.19 9.66
CA SER A 67 -8.36 -9.01 9.40
C SER A 67 -7.22 -8.88 10.40
N GLY A 68 -6.21 -8.07 10.06
CA GLY A 68 -5.22 -7.56 11.02
C GLY A 68 -5.63 -6.24 11.69
N GLY A 69 -6.82 -5.72 11.38
CA GLY A 69 -7.42 -4.53 12.02
C GLY A 69 -8.78 -4.81 12.64
N THR A 70 -9.66 -3.79 12.72
CA THR A 70 -11.01 -3.96 13.29
C THR A 70 -11.86 -4.98 12.52
N LEU A 71 -12.54 -5.86 13.26
CA LEU A 71 -13.48 -6.83 12.69
C LEU A 71 -14.92 -6.29 12.59
N SER A 72 -15.18 -5.06 13.03
CA SER A 72 -16.52 -4.49 12.99
C SER A 72 -16.98 -4.22 11.56
N ARG A 73 -17.93 -5.03 11.09
CA ARG A 73 -18.60 -4.84 9.78
C ARG A 73 -19.27 -3.47 9.70
N HIS A 74 -19.92 -3.03 10.78
CA HIS A 74 -20.60 -1.74 10.84
C HIS A 74 -19.63 -0.57 10.65
N GLN A 75 -18.52 -0.54 11.40
CA GLN A 75 -17.52 0.52 11.25
C GLN A 75 -16.95 0.57 9.82
N ARG A 76 -16.73 -0.59 9.18
CA ARG A 76 -16.27 -0.63 7.78
C ARG A 76 -17.28 -0.07 6.80
N ILE A 77 -18.57 -0.38 6.99
CA ILE A 77 -19.64 0.20 6.18
C ILE A 77 -19.67 1.72 6.35
N ASP A 78 -19.54 2.21 7.59
CA ASP A 78 -19.55 3.65 7.85
C ASP A 78 -18.33 4.37 7.24
N TRP A 79 -17.16 3.74 7.26
CA TRP A 79 -15.99 4.23 6.55
C TRP A 79 -16.24 4.27 5.04
N GLU A 80 -16.73 3.19 4.43
CA GLU A 80 -17.03 3.18 2.99
C GLU A 80 -18.11 4.19 2.60
N ARG A 81 -19.12 4.42 3.45
CA ARG A 81 -20.12 5.48 3.27
C ARG A 81 -19.49 6.86 3.30
N ARG A 82 -18.63 7.14 4.28
CA ARG A 82 -17.93 8.43 4.37
C ARG A 82 -16.99 8.67 3.18
N LEU A 83 -16.29 7.64 2.73
CA LEU A 83 -15.30 7.74 1.65
C LEU A 83 -15.96 7.79 0.26
N PHE A 84 -17.03 7.03 0.05
CA PHE A 84 -17.60 6.77 -1.27
C PHE A 84 -19.10 7.09 -1.38
N GLY A 85 -19.66 7.84 -0.43
CA GLY A 85 -21.03 8.35 -0.49
C GLY A 85 -22.11 7.26 -0.56
N GLY A 86 -21.86 6.09 0.03
CA GLY A 86 -22.81 4.97 0.02
C GLY A 86 -22.81 4.13 -1.27
N SER A 87 -21.83 4.31 -2.17
CA SER A 87 -21.74 3.58 -3.44
C SER A 87 -21.70 2.04 -3.29
N TYR A 88 -21.41 1.52 -2.09
CA TYR A 88 -21.34 0.09 -1.79
C TYR A 88 -22.52 -0.43 -0.96
N ASP A 89 -23.52 0.40 -0.64
CA ASP A 89 -24.58 0.02 0.29
C ASP A 89 -25.45 -1.15 -0.22
N ALA A 90 -25.64 -1.23 -1.54
CA ALA A 90 -26.36 -2.31 -2.20
C ALA A 90 -25.43 -3.33 -2.89
N SER A 91 -24.10 -3.24 -2.69
CA SER A 91 -23.14 -4.14 -3.32
C SER A 91 -22.94 -5.41 -2.51
N ASP A 92 -22.74 -6.53 -3.23
CA ASP A 92 -22.28 -7.77 -2.63
C ASP A 92 -20.89 -7.61 -2.01
N ASP A 93 -20.61 -8.42 -0.98
CA ASP A 93 -19.33 -8.42 -0.26
C ASP A 93 -18.13 -8.59 -1.22
N PHE A 94 -18.30 -9.36 -2.30
CA PHE A 94 -17.31 -9.57 -3.34
C PHE A 94 -16.94 -8.29 -4.11
N ASP A 95 -17.87 -7.36 -4.30
CA ASP A 95 -17.66 -6.14 -5.09
C ASP A 95 -17.13 -4.98 -4.26
N ARG A 96 -17.23 -5.08 -2.93
CA ARG A 96 -16.69 -4.09 -2.00
C ARG A 96 -15.18 -3.96 -2.13
N VAL A 97 -14.68 -2.78 -1.74
CA VAL A 97 -13.28 -2.41 -1.88
C VAL A 97 -12.34 -3.35 -1.12
N LYS A 98 -11.14 -3.55 -1.67
CA LYS A 98 -10.02 -4.20 -0.99
C LYS A 98 -9.08 -3.10 -0.51
N TYR A 99 -8.42 -3.33 0.61
CA TYR A 99 -7.53 -2.34 1.23
C TYR A 99 -6.09 -2.77 1.03
N GLY A 100 -5.28 -1.83 0.54
CA GLY A 100 -3.83 -1.98 0.35
C GLY A 100 -3.12 -0.67 0.68
N VAL A 101 -1.87 -0.56 0.27
CA VAL A 101 -1.03 0.61 0.52
C VAL A 101 -0.19 0.93 -0.70
N CYS A 102 0.06 2.22 -0.94
CA CYS A 102 1.00 2.67 -1.94
C CYS A 102 2.40 2.60 -1.34
N ASN A 103 3.23 1.71 -1.86
CA ASN A 103 4.66 1.66 -1.55
C ASN A 103 5.39 2.80 -2.28
N ILE A 104 5.07 4.04 -1.87
CA ILE A 104 5.43 5.29 -2.54
C ILE A 104 6.94 5.55 -2.56
N VAL A 105 7.67 4.94 -1.63
CA VAL A 105 9.13 4.99 -1.53
C VAL A 105 9.81 3.71 -2.03
N GLN A 106 9.07 2.75 -2.59
CA GLN A 106 9.59 1.48 -3.11
C GLN A 106 10.51 0.72 -2.12
N ASP A 107 10.17 0.74 -0.83
CA ASP A 107 10.88 -0.05 0.17
C ASP A 107 10.72 -1.54 -0.17
N ILE A 108 11.83 -2.26 -0.29
CA ILE A 108 11.83 -3.70 -0.63
C ILE A 108 11.23 -4.55 0.49
N GLU A 109 11.24 -4.06 1.73
CA GLU A 109 10.56 -4.68 2.87
C GLU A 109 9.07 -4.31 2.95
N GLY A 110 8.55 -3.54 1.97
CA GLY A 110 7.20 -3.01 1.96
C GLY A 110 7.03 -1.86 2.96
N ILE A 111 5.79 -1.57 3.38
CA ILE A 111 5.53 -0.49 4.35
C ILE A 111 5.59 -1.05 5.77
N ARG A 112 6.71 -0.85 6.45
CA ARG A 112 7.02 -1.52 7.72
C ARG A 112 6.07 -1.17 8.88
N CYS A 113 5.50 0.04 8.89
CA CYS A 113 4.47 0.42 9.87
C CYS A 113 3.12 -0.32 9.65
N CYS A 114 2.95 -1.02 8.52
CA CYS A 114 1.82 -1.90 8.24
C CYS A 114 2.05 -3.36 8.66
N SER A 115 3.13 -3.66 9.40
CA SER A 115 3.51 -5.04 9.78
C SER A 115 2.46 -5.82 10.56
N GLN A 116 1.47 -5.16 11.19
CA GLN A 116 0.31 -5.81 11.81
C GLN A 116 -0.54 -6.62 10.81
N TYR A 117 -0.55 -6.21 9.53
CA TYR A 117 -1.21 -6.94 8.45
C TYR A 117 -0.32 -8.05 7.86
N GLY A 118 0.97 -8.05 8.20
CA GLY A 118 1.98 -9.02 7.81
C GLY A 118 3.24 -8.37 7.21
N LYS A 119 4.34 -9.12 7.21
CA LYS A 119 5.64 -8.68 6.68
C LYS A 119 5.83 -9.01 5.20
N SER A 120 5.12 -10.01 4.71
CA SER A 120 5.07 -10.36 3.29
C SER A 120 4.00 -9.50 2.60
N TYR A 121 4.08 -9.35 1.28
CA TYR A 121 3.12 -8.54 0.53
C TYR A 121 2.95 -9.02 -0.93
N LEU A 122 1.77 -8.77 -1.49
CA LEU A 122 1.51 -8.90 -2.93
C LEU A 122 1.79 -7.56 -3.60
N VAL A 123 2.51 -7.55 -4.70
CA VAL A 123 2.59 -6.39 -5.60
C VAL A 123 1.49 -6.52 -6.66
N LEU A 124 0.69 -5.47 -6.83
CA LEU A 124 -0.45 -5.48 -7.74
C LEU A 124 -0.14 -4.83 -9.09
N LYS A 125 -0.70 -5.39 -10.16
CA LYS A 125 -0.71 -4.86 -11.52
C LYS A 125 -2.14 -4.76 -12.06
N GLU A 126 -2.34 -3.93 -13.09
CA GLU A 126 -3.66 -3.72 -13.75
C GLU A 126 -4.80 -3.26 -12.82
N VAL A 127 -4.50 -2.74 -11.62
CA VAL A 127 -5.52 -2.23 -10.67
C VAL A 127 -5.56 -0.71 -10.57
N ARG A 128 -4.53 -0.03 -11.07
CA ARG A 128 -4.22 1.38 -10.79
C ARG A 128 -5.27 2.40 -11.21
N LEU A 129 -6.04 2.12 -12.27
CA LEU A 129 -7.12 3.01 -12.72
C LEU A 129 -8.41 2.87 -11.90
N ARG A 130 -8.51 1.81 -11.10
CA ARG A 130 -9.64 1.51 -10.21
C ARG A 130 -9.24 1.61 -8.75
N THR A 131 -8.35 2.57 -8.41
CA THR A 131 -7.95 2.83 -7.03
C THR A 131 -8.26 4.25 -6.56
N THR A 132 -8.63 4.35 -5.28
CA THR A 132 -8.59 5.59 -4.50
C THR A 132 -7.37 5.55 -3.59
N PHE A 133 -6.64 6.66 -3.50
CA PHE A 133 -5.49 6.83 -2.63
C PHE A 133 -5.84 7.76 -1.47
N ALA A 134 -5.22 7.54 -0.32
CA ALA A 134 -5.30 8.42 0.84
C ALA A 134 -3.90 8.75 1.38
N ASP A 135 -3.76 9.91 2.00
CA ASP A 135 -2.50 10.34 2.65
C ASP A 135 -2.17 9.57 3.94
N GLN A 136 -3.15 8.87 4.49
CA GLN A 136 -3.07 8.11 5.75
C GLN A 136 -4.18 7.04 5.82
N ASP A 137 -4.29 6.37 6.97
CA ASP A 137 -5.37 5.44 7.33
C ASP A 137 -6.75 6.08 7.16
N THR A 138 -7.62 5.49 6.33
CA THR A 138 -8.95 6.05 6.05
C THR A 138 -9.96 5.84 7.16
N SER A 139 -9.66 5.08 8.22
CA SER A 139 -10.46 5.12 9.46
C SER A 139 -10.47 6.52 10.08
N SER A 140 -9.41 7.31 9.85
CA SER A 140 -9.35 8.71 10.25
C SER A 140 -10.29 9.58 9.41
N ALA A 141 -11.08 10.41 10.10
CA ALA A 141 -11.95 11.41 9.47
C ALA A 141 -11.17 12.53 8.75
N SER A 142 -9.89 12.73 9.06
CA SER A 142 -9.05 13.74 8.43
C SER A 142 -8.31 13.26 7.17
N SER A 143 -8.51 12.00 6.76
CA SER A 143 -7.89 11.47 5.54
C SER A 143 -8.32 12.25 4.29
N VAL A 144 -7.35 12.51 3.42
CA VAL A 144 -7.53 13.25 2.17
C VAL A 144 -7.42 12.28 1.00
N LEU A 145 -8.47 12.22 0.17
CA LEU A 145 -8.55 11.28 -0.94
C LEU A 145 -8.06 11.85 -2.26
N ALA A 146 -7.40 11.02 -3.07
CA ALA A 146 -6.97 11.32 -4.43
C ALA A 146 -7.17 10.13 -5.38
N THR A 147 -7.19 10.44 -6.68
CA THR A 147 -7.00 9.45 -7.75
C THR A 147 -5.53 9.48 -8.17
N CYS A 148 -5.01 8.42 -8.79
CA CYS A 148 -3.65 8.40 -9.36
C CYS A 148 -3.36 9.58 -10.31
N GLN A 149 -4.36 10.03 -11.08
CA GLN A 149 -4.22 11.17 -12.01
C GLN A 149 -4.23 12.55 -11.34
N HIS A 150 -4.73 12.67 -10.11
CA HIS A 150 -4.99 13.94 -9.45
C HIS A 150 -4.55 13.87 -7.99
N TYR A 151 -3.23 13.86 -7.80
CA TYR A 151 -2.60 13.54 -6.52
C TYR A 151 -1.99 14.75 -5.81
N ALA A 152 -1.91 15.92 -6.44
CA ALA A 152 -1.11 17.05 -5.93
C ALA A 152 -1.55 17.54 -4.54
N HIS A 153 -2.85 17.51 -4.23
CA HIS A 153 -3.35 17.92 -2.91
C HIS A 153 -3.06 16.89 -1.80
N VAL A 154 -2.95 15.60 -2.14
CA VAL A 154 -2.47 14.57 -1.21
C VAL A 154 -0.95 14.67 -1.05
N LEU A 155 -0.19 14.85 -2.13
CA LEU A 155 1.25 15.08 -2.05
C LEU A 155 1.61 16.32 -1.22
N SER A 156 0.73 17.33 -1.21
CA SER A 156 0.90 18.54 -0.40
C SER A 156 0.86 18.29 1.10
N THR A 157 0.28 17.17 1.57
CA THR A 157 0.21 16.83 3.00
C THR A 157 1.51 16.18 3.52
N TYR A 158 2.43 15.84 2.63
CA TYR A 158 3.67 15.15 2.97
C TYR A 158 4.67 16.09 3.64
N THR A 159 5.48 15.56 4.57
CA THR A 159 6.61 16.32 5.13
C THR A 159 7.71 16.52 4.09
N THR A 160 8.64 17.44 4.34
CA THR A 160 9.75 17.69 3.41
C THR A 160 10.63 16.44 3.23
N GLU A 161 10.84 15.67 4.29
CA GLU A 161 11.57 14.40 4.27
C GLU A 161 10.85 13.36 3.39
N GLU A 162 9.52 13.27 3.51
CA GLU A 162 8.71 12.39 2.67
C GLU A 162 8.80 12.81 1.19
N LEU A 163 8.74 14.11 0.89
CA LEU A 163 8.83 14.61 -0.48
C LEU A 163 10.20 14.31 -1.11
N LEU A 164 11.29 14.52 -0.37
CA LEU A 164 12.65 14.18 -0.81
C LEU A 164 12.81 12.67 -1.04
N ALA A 165 12.25 11.83 -0.16
CA ALA A 165 12.29 10.38 -0.32
C ALA A 165 11.57 9.93 -1.59
N VAL A 166 10.37 10.45 -1.86
CA VAL A 166 9.60 10.12 -3.06
C VAL A 166 10.27 10.68 -4.32
N ALA A 167 10.80 11.91 -4.28
CA ALA A 167 11.54 12.51 -5.38
C ALA A 167 12.79 11.69 -5.72
N SER A 168 13.50 11.19 -4.72
CA SER A 168 14.68 10.34 -4.91
C SER A 168 14.33 9.04 -5.64
N VAL A 169 13.22 8.40 -5.28
CA VAL A 169 12.73 7.18 -5.94
C VAL A 169 12.24 7.48 -7.36
N ALA A 170 11.44 8.54 -7.53
CA ALA A 170 10.92 8.95 -8.83
C ALA A 170 12.04 9.31 -9.84
N SER A 171 13.17 9.84 -9.36
CA SER A 171 14.33 10.15 -10.21
C SER A 171 14.95 8.93 -10.89
N GLY A 172 14.68 7.71 -10.40
CA GLY A 172 15.24 6.47 -10.93
C GLY A 172 16.76 6.31 -10.71
N LYS A 173 17.41 7.25 -10.02
CA LYS A 173 18.87 7.22 -9.79
C LYS A 173 19.29 6.18 -8.74
N LYS A 174 18.37 5.75 -7.87
CA LYS A 174 18.66 4.72 -6.87
C LYS A 174 18.33 3.34 -7.43
N LYS A 175 19.21 2.38 -7.16
CA LYS A 175 18.97 0.96 -7.44
C LYS A 175 17.81 0.38 -6.61
N TRP A 176 17.67 0.86 -5.38
CA TRP A 176 16.65 0.46 -4.41
C TRP A 176 15.82 1.66 -3.98
N GLY A 177 14.65 1.42 -3.38
CA GLY A 177 13.83 2.48 -2.82
C GLY A 177 14.47 3.19 -1.60
N CYS A 178 13.64 3.95 -0.89
CA CYS A 178 14.00 4.52 0.41
C CYS A 178 13.30 3.73 1.53
N PRO A 179 13.87 3.64 2.75
CA PRO A 179 13.21 3.01 3.87
C PRO A 179 11.84 3.62 4.16
N SER A 180 10.82 2.78 4.33
CA SER A 180 9.46 3.19 4.68
C SER A 180 9.34 3.85 6.05
N THR A 181 10.39 3.85 6.87
CA THR A 181 10.47 4.68 8.08
C THR A 181 10.57 6.17 7.80
N MET A 182 10.88 6.57 6.57
CA MET A 182 10.87 7.98 6.15
C MET A 182 9.44 8.52 5.95
N ILE A 183 8.44 7.64 5.83
CA ILE A 183 7.03 8.06 5.76
C ILE A 183 6.39 8.02 7.14
N ARG A 184 5.68 9.10 7.49
CA ARG A 184 5.04 9.24 8.80
C ARG A 184 3.76 8.43 8.90
N HIS A 185 2.96 8.50 7.84
CA HIS A 185 1.72 7.73 7.69
C HIS A 185 1.83 6.88 6.44
N TYR A 186 1.42 5.62 6.53
CA TYR A 186 1.29 4.79 5.33
C TYR A 186 0.23 5.39 4.41
N LYS A 187 0.46 5.31 3.10
CA LYS A 187 -0.42 5.95 2.10
C LYS A 187 -1.44 4.91 1.64
N GLU A 188 -2.61 4.90 2.26
CA GLU A 188 -3.61 3.84 2.04
C GLU A 188 -4.17 3.87 0.61
N VAL A 189 -4.53 2.69 0.10
CA VAL A 189 -5.15 2.52 -1.22
C VAL A 189 -6.38 1.63 -1.11
N GLN A 190 -7.53 2.12 -1.56
CA GLN A 190 -8.72 1.29 -1.79
C GLN A 190 -8.73 0.84 -3.25
N ILE A 191 -8.84 -0.47 -3.47
CA ILE A 191 -8.95 -1.10 -4.78
C ILE A 191 -10.41 -1.47 -5.02
N HIS A 192 -11.03 -0.85 -6.03
CA HIS A 192 -12.44 -1.03 -6.37
C HIS A 192 -12.64 -2.28 -7.23
N GLY A 193 -13.61 -3.12 -6.88
CA GLY A 193 -13.92 -4.37 -7.59
C GLY A 193 -13.02 -5.56 -7.21
N PRO A 194 -13.17 -6.70 -7.90
CA PRO A 194 -12.48 -7.95 -7.55
C PRO A 194 -10.98 -7.94 -7.90
N ILE A 195 -10.18 -8.71 -7.18
CA ILE A 195 -8.74 -8.89 -7.45
C ILE A 195 -8.50 -10.37 -7.77
N GLN A 196 -8.57 -10.73 -9.06
CA GLN A 196 -8.16 -12.04 -9.55
C GLN A 196 -6.64 -12.21 -9.39
N LEU A 197 -6.21 -13.27 -8.70
CA LEU A 197 -4.81 -13.48 -8.31
C LEU A 197 -3.89 -13.65 -9.53
N SER A 198 -4.29 -14.46 -10.52
CA SER A 198 -3.48 -14.72 -11.71
C SER A 198 -3.33 -13.52 -12.65
N ARG A 199 -4.27 -12.56 -12.58
CA ARG A 199 -4.28 -11.38 -13.44
C ARG A 199 -3.66 -10.16 -12.77
N HIS A 200 -4.04 -9.91 -11.52
CA HIS A 200 -3.76 -8.64 -10.85
C HIS A 200 -2.59 -8.71 -9.88
N VAL A 201 -2.02 -9.88 -9.60
CA VAL A 201 -0.79 -9.99 -8.82
C VAL A 201 0.39 -10.08 -9.77
N GLU A 202 1.34 -9.17 -9.61
CA GLU A 202 2.60 -9.21 -10.33
C GLU A 202 3.57 -10.19 -9.68
N CYS A 203 3.77 -10.06 -8.38
CA CYS A 203 4.58 -10.97 -7.59
C CYS A 203 4.09 -11.05 -6.14
N LEU A 204 4.45 -12.15 -5.47
CA LEU A 204 4.36 -12.33 -4.04
C LEU A 204 5.77 -12.16 -3.44
N CYS A 205 5.96 -11.13 -2.63
CA CYS A 205 7.19 -10.90 -1.87
C CYS A 205 7.05 -11.53 -0.47
N VAL A 206 7.91 -12.50 -0.15
CA VAL A 206 7.85 -13.26 1.11
C VAL A 206 9.00 -12.87 2.01
N HIS A 207 8.67 -12.43 3.23
CA HIS A 207 9.68 -12.06 4.21
C HIS A 207 10.42 -13.31 4.73
N PRO A 208 11.76 -13.27 4.88
CA PRO A 208 12.54 -14.43 5.35
C PRO A 208 12.08 -15.00 6.71
N ASP A 209 11.61 -14.15 7.62
CA ASP A 209 11.04 -14.60 8.91
C ASP A 209 9.83 -15.51 8.74
N ASP A 210 8.96 -15.22 7.76
CA ASP A 210 7.77 -16.02 7.49
C ASP A 210 8.18 -17.43 7.03
N ILE A 211 9.21 -17.52 6.18
CA ILE A 211 9.79 -18.78 5.69
C ILE A 211 10.40 -19.59 6.84
N ARG A 212 11.19 -18.95 7.71
CA ARG A 212 11.81 -19.63 8.86
C ARG A 212 10.79 -20.11 9.89
N SER A 213 9.71 -19.34 10.09
CA SER A 213 8.68 -19.66 11.08
C SER A 213 7.71 -20.78 10.65
N ALA A 214 7.64 -21.09 9.35
CA ALA A 214 6.67 -22.04 8.81
C ALA A 214 7.31 -23.01 7.81
N PRO A 215 7.77 -24.20 8.25
CA PRO A 215 8.46 -25.17 7.41
C PRO A 215 7.70 -25.60 6.14
N GLY A 216 6.36 -25.57 6.18
CA GLY A 216 5.50 -25.88 5.02
C GLY A 216 5.31 -24.73 4.01
N LEU A 217 5.81 -23.53 4.31
CA LEU A 217 5.50 -22.33 3.52
C LEU A 217 6.08 -22.39 2.11
N LYS A 218 7.31 -22.90 1.94
CA LYS A 218 7.94 -23.04 0.61
C LYS A 218 7.09 -23.88 -0.36
N ARG A 219 6.45 -24.95 0.14
CA ARG A 219 5.54 -25.77 -0.67
C ARG A 219 4.27 -25.00 -1.07
N LEU A 220 3.73 -24.17 -0.16
CA LEU A 220 2.59 -23.31 -0.46
C LEU A 220 2.97 -22.19 -1.45
N MET A 221 4.16 -21.61 -1.34
CA MET A 221 4.72 -20.64 -2.29
C MET A 221 4.79 -21.23 -3.69
N GLN A 222 5.35 -22.44 -3.84
CA GLN A 222 5.41 -23.13 -5.14
C GLN A 222 4.02 -23.36 -5.71
N ARG A 223 3.09 -23.90 -4.92
CA ARG A 223 1.70 -24.14 -5.37
C ARG A 223 0.97 -22.86 -5.77
N PHE A 224 1.22 -21.75 -5.06
CA PHE A 224 0.66 -20.44 -5.39
C PHE A 224 1.20 -19.96 -6.74
N SER A 225 2.52 -20.04 -6.94
CA SER A 225 3.19 -19.73 -8.20
C SER A 225 2.63 -20.57 -9.36
N ASP A 226 2.57 -21.89 -9.20
CA ASP A 226 2.15 -22.80 -10.26
C ASP A 226 0.70 -22.56 -10.71
N LYS A 227 -0.19 -22.32 -9.74
CA LYS A 227 -1.62 -22.11 -10.00
C LYS A 227 -1.89 -20.77 -10.66
N HIS A 228 -1.30 -19.70 -10.12
CA HIS A 228 -1.63 -18.34 -10.53
C HIS A 228 -0.68 -17.76 -11.57
N LYS A 229 0.42 -18.46 -11.87
CA LYS A 229 1.51 -17.99 -12.74
C LYS A 229 2.11 -16.67 -12.24
N VAL A 230 2.34 -16.60 -10.93
CA VAL A 230 2.83 -15.42 -10.21
C VAL A 230 4.22 -15.68 -9.66
N ASN A 231 5.15 -14.77 -9.93
CA ASN A 231 6.50 -14.86 -9.38
C ASN A 231 6.48 -14.76 -7.86
N VAL A 232 7.23 -15.63 -7.17
CA VAL A 232 7.41 -15.55 -5.73
C VAL A 232 8.85 -15.17 -5.45
N ILE A 233 9.04 -14.06 -4.74
CA ILE A 233 10.34 -13.44 -4.49
C ILE A 233 10.56 -13.47 -2.97
N GLU A 234 11.72 -13.96 -2.53
CA GLU A 234 12.12 -13.79 -1.13
C GLU A 234 12.66 -12.36 -0.95
N ILE A 235 12.17 -11.65 0.07
CA ILE A 235 12.61 -10.27 0.33
C ILE A 235 14.07 -10.29 0.77
N GLU A 236 14.93 -9.63 -0.01
CA GLU A 236 16.29 -9.31 0.42
C GLU A 236 16.22 -8.23 1.50
N LYS A 237 16.96 -8.40 2.60
CA LYS A 237 17.13 -7.32 3.56
C LYS A 237 18.09 -6.31 2.95
N ASP A 238 17.72 -5.03 2.95
CA ASP A 238 18.66 -3.98 2.58
C ASP A 238 19.80 -3.97 3.60
N PRO A 239 21.03 -4.34 3.20
CA PRO A 239 22.16 -4.40 4.12
C PRO A 239 22.56 -3.02 4.66
N SER A 240 22.06 -1.93 4.06
CA SER A 240 22.32 -0.55 4.48
C SER A 240 21.26 0.04 5.41
N ALA A 241 20.15 -0.68 5.67
CA ALA A 241 19.11 -0.22 6.57
C ALA A 241 19.50 -0.41 8.05
N PRO A 242 19.33 0.60 8.93
CA PRO A 242 19.63 0.45 10.35
C PRO A 242 18.79 -0.66 10.98
N ALA A 243 19.44 -1.48 11.81
CA ALA A 243 18.79 -2.54 12.57
C ALA A 243 17.65 -1.96 13.42
N HIS A 244 16.51 -2.65 13.45
CA HIS A 244 15.33 -2.16 14.13
C HIS A 244 15.55 -2.07 15.64
N PRO A 245 15.11 -0.99 16.30
CA PRO A 245 14.82 -1.08 17.72
C PRO A 245 13.61 -2.01 17.87
N SER A 246 13.80 -3.13 18.58
CA SER A 246 12.71 -3.95 19.11
C SER A 246 11.85 -3.07 20.01
N ARG A 247 10.74 -2.52 19.49
CA ARG A 247 9.84 -1.70 20.29
C ARG A 247 8.90 -2.58 21.10
N GLY A 248 9.05 -2.48 22.42
CA GLY A 248 8.03 -2.85 23.41
C GLY A 248 6.70 -2.18 23.10
N GLY A 249 5.63 -2.82 23.58
CA GLY A 249 4.24 -2.56 23.20
C GLY A 249 3.83 -1.09 23.25
N PHE A 250 3.23 -0.63 22.15
CA PHE A 250 2.35 0.54 22.18
C PHE A 250 0.98 0.09 22.70
N LEU A 251 0.66 0.50 23.92
CA LEU A 251 -0.70 0.52 24.43
C LEU A 251 -1.49 1.57 23.63
N PHE A 252 -2.42 1.13 22.80
CA PHE A 252 -3.47 2.01 22.28
C PHE A 252 -4.42 2.34 23.43
N GLY A 253 -4.35 3.59 23.92
CA GLY A 253 -5.35 4.14 24.80
C GLY A 253 -6.59 4.52 24.01
N SER A 254 -7.67 3.78 24.22
CA SER A 254 -9.03 4.15 23.83
C SER A 254 -9.54 5.30 24.73
N ARG A 255 -9.86 6.43 24.11
CA ARG A 255 -10.91 7.37 24.52
C ARG A 255 -11.54 7.97 23.27
#